data_AF-A0A7C4I5G9-F1
#
_entry.id   AF-A0A7C4I5G9-F1
#
_cell.length_a   1.000
_cell.length_b   1.000
_cell.length_c   1.000
_cell.angle_alpha   90.00
_cell.angle_beta   90.00
_cell.angle_gamma   90.00
#
_symmetry.space_group_name_H-M   'P 1'
#
loop_
_entity.id
_entity.type
_entity.pdbx_description
1 polymer ?
#
loop_
_entity_poly.entity_id
_entity_poly.type
_entity_poly.pdbx_seq_one_letter_code
_entity_poly.pdbx_strand_id
1 'polypeptide(L)'
;MVLIAANAALYAGVGYLTFLGIFAPVVGTVRFWPAVVIPAVFAVLFSPKIGALGAGLGIFISDMLIHGDPVLSISVGVTSNVAGFYILGVLARRLASSQRVSVLPVLLQAAPLAAALAGSWADIFGGWESASIFIGAGVLSLVISVAYSFYRPRYSGLVAASSTGLIVGSAMIGLGVWLYSQFFSLPAAAGGGHGLPLYAAAIWFLWTYLTEIPFLMILLPPLVAAVRKAVPSVARE
;
A
#
# COMPACT_ATOMS: atom_id res chain seq x y z
N MET A 1 -19.51 5.22 -12.33
CA MET A 1 -19.64 6.17 -11.21
C MET A 1 -20.04 5.49 -9.90
N VAL A 2 -21.12 4.69 -9.87
CA VAL A 2 -21.55 3.96 -8.65
C VAL A 2 -20.42 3.14 -8.01
N LEU A 3 -19.67 2.35 -8.80
CA LEU A 3 -18.55 1.54 -8.27
C LEU A 3 -17.39 2.37 -7.71
N ILE A 4 -17.13 3.56 -8.26
CA ILE A 4 -16.10 4.46 -7.75
C ILE A 4 -16.53 5.01 -6.39
N ALA A 5 -17.78 5.45 -6.29
CA ALA A 5 -18.36 5.93 -5.04
C ALA A 5 -18.38 4.83 -3.96
N ALA A 6 -18.80 3.61 -4.31
CA ALA A 6 -18.79 2.47 -3.41
C ALA A 6 -17.37 2.12 -2.92
N ASN A 7 -16.39 2.08 -3.83
CA ASN A 7 -14.99 1.87 -3.48
C ASN A 7 -14.49 2.94 -2.50
N ALA A 8 -14.73 4.22 -2.81
CA ALA A 8 -14.32 5.34 -1.95
C ALA A 8 -14.96 5.27 -0.56
N ALA A 9 -16.27 5.01 -0.48
CA ALA A 9 -16.99 4.92 0.79
C ALA A 9 -16.52 3.72 1.62
N LEU A 10 -16.32 2.55 1.00
CA LEU A 10 -15.80 1.37 1.70
C LEU A 10 -14.36 1.59 2.16
N TYR A 11 -13.50 2.16 1.30
CA TYR A 11 -12.11 2.40 1.63
C TYR A 11 -11.95 3.40 2.78
N ALA A 12 -12.68 4.53 2.73
CA ALA A 12 -12.69 5.52 3.80
C ALA A 12 -13.34 4.96 5.08
N GLY A 13 -14.50 4.32 4.97
CA GLY A 13 -15.27 3.82 6.10
C GLY A 13 -14.57 2.69 6.85
N VAL A 14 -14.14 1.64 6.14
CA VAL A 14 -13.38 0.53 6.75
C VAL A 14 -12.03 1.02 7.25
N GLY A 15 -11.36 1.90 6.49
CA GLY A 15 -10.13 2.54 6.93
C GLY A 15 -10.29 3.24 8.27
N TYR A 16 -11.32 4.08 8.41
CA TYR A 16 -11.62 4.77 9.67
C TYR A 16 -11.98 3.80 10.80
N LEU A 17 -12.78 2.76 10.55
CA LEU A 17 -13.15 1.76 11.55
C LEU A 17 -11.98 0.88 12.00
N THR A 18 -10.95 0.77 11.15
CA THR A 18 -9.71 0.00 11.42
C THR A 18 -8.52 0.89 11.73
N PHE A 19 -8.77 2.18 11.94
CA PHE A 19 -7.73 3.13 12.31
C PHE A 19 -7.38 2.95 13.78
N LEU A 20 -6.22 2.33 14.04
CA LEU A 20 -5.74 2.04 15.39
C LEU A 20 -4.95 3.20 16.02
N GLY A 21 -4.91 4.38 15.39
CA GLY A 21 -4.06 5.49 15.84
C GLY A 21 -2.56 5.25 15.63
N ILE A 22 -2.19 4.23 14.86
CA ILE A 22 -0.79 3.85 14.63
C ILE A 22 -0.25 4.58 13.40
N PHE A 23 0.82 5.33 13.60
CA PHE A 23 1.57 6.04 12.56
C PHE A 23 2.98 5.49 12.42
N ALA A 24 3.67 5.88 11.35
CA ALA A 24 5.05 5.50 11.10
C ALA A 24 5.92 5.81 12.34
N PRO A 25 6.64 4.83 12.89
CA PRO A 25 7.53 5.05 14.01
C PRO A 25 8.53 6.17 13.69
N VAL A 26 8.92 6.93 14.70
CA VAL A 26 9.90 8.04 14.63
C VAL A 26 9.40 9.29 13.88
N VAL A 27 8.76 9.13 12.72
CA VAL A 27 8.46 10.24 11.79
C VAL A 27 6.96 10.56 11.66
N GLY A 28 6.08 9.72 12.22
CA GLY A 28 4.63 9.91 12.19
C GLY A 28 4.06 10.02 10.77
N THR A 29 3.03 10.81 10.63
CA THR A 29 2.30 11.29 9.44
C THR A 29 1.57 10.23 8.65
N VAL A 30 2.28 9.19 8.24
CA VAL A 30 1.71 8.08 7.46
C VAL A 30 1.17 7.03 8.41
N ARG A 31 -0.10 6.66 8.25
CA ARG A 31 -0.82 5.73 9.12
C ARG A 31 -0.68 4.28 8.68
N PHE A 32 -0.86 3.35 9.61
CA PHE A 32 -1.07 1.94 9.30
C PHE A 32 -2.43 1.75 8.61
N TRP A 33 -2.46 1.16 7.41
CA TRP A 33 -3.66 1.21 6.58
C TRP A 33 -4.01 -0.10 5.85
N PRO A 34 -4.43 -1.17 6.56
CA PRO A 34 -4.77 -2.46 5.95
C PRO A 34 -5.98 -2.39 4.99
N ALA A 35 -6.77 -1.32 5.07
CA ALA A 35 -7.93 -1.08 4.20
C ALA A 35 -7.57 -0.98 2.71
N VAL A 36 -6.29 -0.86 2.33
CA VAL A 36 -5.82 -0.87 0.94
C VAL A 36 -6.27 -2.09 0.12
N VAL A 37 -6.66 -3.17 0.79
CA VAL A 37 -7.26 -4.34 0.14
C VAL A 37 -8.53 -3.98 -0.65
N ILE A 38 -9.32 -3.02 -0.17
CA ILE A 38 -10.58 -2.63 -0.80
C ILE A 38 -10.35 -2.05 -2.20
N PRO A 39 -9.59 -0.95 -2.38
CA PRO A 39 -9.33 -0.43 -3.71
C PRO A 39 -8.57 -1.41 -4.61
N ALA A 40 -7.73 -2.29 -4.05
CA ALA A 40 -7.10 -3.37 -4.81
C ALA A 40 -8.13 -4.37 -5.37
N VAL A 41 -9.12 -4.79 -4.58
CA VAL A 41 -10.23 -5.64 -5.04
C VAL A 41 -10.96 -4.96 -6.20
N PHE A 42 -11.29 -3.68 -6.08
CA PHE A 42 -11.98 -2.95 -7.14
C PHE A 42 -11.12 -2.77 -8.40
N ALA A 43 -9.81 -2.52 -8.23
CA ALA A 43 -8.86 -2.39 -9.33
C ALA A 43 -8.73 -3.67 -10.17
N VAL A 44 -8.73 -4.82 -9.47
CA VAL A 44 -8.58 -6.15 -10.08
C VAL A 44 -9.89 -6.61 -10.72
N LEU A 45 -11.01 -6.49 -10.00
CA LEU A 45 -12.28 -7.06 -10.43
C LEU A 45 -13.03 -6.21 -11.46
N PHE A 46 -13.01 -4.89 -11.35
CA PHE A 46 -13.83 -4.04 -12.20
C PHE A 46 -13.01 -3.31 -13.27
N SER A 47 -12.04 -2.47 -12.88
CA SER A 47 -11.08 -1.86 -13.81
C SER A 47 -10.00 -1.12 -13.05
N PRO A 48 -8.82 -0.86 -13.65
CA PRO A 48 -7.76 -0.15 -12.92
C PRO A 48 -8.19 1.28 -12.60
N LYS A 49 -8.98 1.91 -13.48
CA LYS A 49 -9.53 3.26 -13.27
C LYS A 49 -10.51 3.30 -12.09
N ILE A 50 -11.38 2.30 -11.94
CA ILE A 50 -12.36 2.27 -10.84
C ILE A 50 -11.66 2.12 -9.49
N GLY A 51 -10.70 1.21 -9.40
CA GLY A 51 -9.89 1.02 -8.20
C GLY A 51 -9.11 2.29 -7.84
N ALA A 52 -8.40 2.87 -8.80
CA ALA A 52 -7.57 4.05 -8.61
C ALA A 52 -8.36 5.31 -8.20
N LEU A 53 -9.42 5.64 -8.93
CA LEU A 53 -10.22 6.83 -8.62
C LEU A 53 -10.95 6.70 -7.28
N GLY A 54 -11.47 5.51 -6.97
CA GLY A 54 -12.10 5.27 -5.67
C GLY A 54 -11.09 5.29 -4.52
N ALA A 55 -9.87 4.80 -4.73
CA ALA A 55 -8.78 4.92 -3.76
C ALA A 55 -8.42 6.38 -3.48
N GLY A 56 -8.24 7.19 -4.53
CA GLY A 56 -7.95 8.62 -4.41
C GLY A 56 -9.03 9.38 -3.66
N LEU A 57 -10.31 9.15 -3.98
CA LEU A 57 -11.42 9.79 -3.26
C LEU A 57 -11.53 9.29 -1.81
N GLY A 58 -11.38 7.99 -1.59
CA GLY A 58 -11.48 7.40 -0.25
C GLY A 58 -10.35 7.85 0.67
N ILE A 59 -9.10 7.91 0.18
CA ILE A 59 -7.99 8.42 0.98
C ILE A 59 -8.19 9.90 1.30
N PHE A 60 -8.66 10.71 0.34
CA PHE A 60 -8.94 12.13 0.59
C PHE A 60 -9.95 12.32 1.70
N ILE A 61 -11.08 11.60 1.66
CA ILE A 61 -12.10 11.64 2.72
C ILE A 61 -11.47 11.25 4.07
N SER A 62 -10.71 10.17 4.10
CA SER A 62 -10.08 9.70 5.33
C SER A 62 -9.01 10.66 5.87
N ASP A 63 -8.23 11.30 5.00
CA ASP A 63 -7.21 12.27 5.36
C ASP A 63 -7.84 13.52 5.98
N MET A 64 -8.96 13.96 5.41
CA MET A 64 -9.73 15.08 5.97
C MET A 64 -10.31 14.78 7.35
N LEU A 65 -10.72 13.53 7.60
CA LEU A 65 -11.25 13.13 8.91
C LEU A 65 -10.16 12.92 9.97
N ILE A 66 -8.94 12.54 9.56
CA ILE A 66 -7.86 12.18 10.51
C ILE A 66 -6.95 13.36 10.81
N HIS A 67 -6.42 14.04 9.79
CA HIS A 67 -5.43 15.11 9.98
C HIS A 67 -5.84 16.44 9.37
N GLY A 68 -6.85 16.47 8.50
CA GLY A 68 -7.48 17.71 8.04
C GLY A 68 -6.64 18.58 7.10
N ASP A 69 -5.60 18.02 6.47
CA ASP A 69 -4.74 18.76 5.54
C ASP A 69 -5.06 18.37 4.09
N PRO A 70 -5.83 19.20 3.36
CA PRO A 70 -6.22 18.90 1.99
C PRO A 70 -5.06 19.01 1.00
N VAL A 71 -4.07 19.89 1.26
CA VAL A 71 -2.95 20.10 0.33
C VAL A 71 -2.03 18.89 0.37
N LEU A 72 -1.68 18.43 1.58
CA LEU A 72 -0.92 17.20 1.75
C LEU A 72 -1.64 15.99 1.13
N SER A 73 -2.95 15.87 1.37
CA SER A 73 -3.73 14.75 0.81
C SER A 73 -3.75 14.80 -0.72
N ILE A 74 -4.11 15.92 -1.34
CA ILE A 74 -4.19 16.01 -2.81
C ILE A 74 -2.82 15.81 -3.46
N SER A 75 -1.76 16.41 -2.90
CA SER A 75 -0.42 16.36 -3.49
C SER A 75 0.26 15.00 -3.33
N VAL A 76 0.03 14.30 -2.21
CA VAL A 76 0.73 13.06 -1.86
C VAL A 76 -0.22 11.88 -1.70
N GLY A 77 -1.24 11.99 -0.84
CA GLY A 77 -2.15 10.88 -0.52
C GLY A 77 -2.94 10.40 -1.74
N VAL A 78 -3.67 11.29 -2.40
CA VAL A 78 -4.50 11.02 -3.57
C VAL A 78 -3.64 10.57 -4.75
N THR A 79 -2.55 11.28 -5.05
CA THR A 79 -1.68 10.99 -6.20
C THR A 79 -1.04 9.61 -6.09
N SER A 80 -0.52 9.26 -4.91
CA SER A 80 0.10 7.96 -4.66
C SER A 80 -0.91 6.82 -4.72
N ASN A 81 -2.10 7.00 -4.14
CA ASN A 81 -3.17 6.00 -4.19
C ASN A 81 -3.64 5.76 -5.62
N VAL A 82 -3.93 6.82 -6.37
CA VAL A 82 -4.35 6.72 -7.78
C VAL A 82 -3.28 5.99 -8.59
N ALA A 83 -2.01 6.39 -8.47
CA ALA A 83 -0.93 5.75 -9.21
C ALA A 83 -0.75 4.28 -8.83
N GLY A 84 -0.64 3.98 -7.54
CA GLY A 84 -0.38 2.63 -7.02
C GLY A 84 -1.48 1.64 -7.41
N PHE A 85 -2.75 1.98 -7.18
CA PHE A 85 -3.86 1.08 -7.52
C PHE A 85 -4.13 0.99 -9.03
N TYR A 86 -3.84 2.05 -9.80
CA TYR A 86 -3.91 1.96 -11.26
C TYR A 86 -2.88 0.97 -11.80
N ILE A 87 -1.62 1.08 -11.35
CA ILE A 87 -0.52 0.19 -11.74
C ILE A 87 -0.83 -1.25 -11.32
N LEU A 88 -1.24 -1.46 -10.06
CA LEU A 88 -1.68 -2.76 -9.55
C LEU A 88 -2.75 -3.35 -10.47
N GLY A 89 -3.81 -2.60 -10.76
CA GLY A 89 -4.88 -3.09 -11.61
C GLY A 89 -4.41 -3.43 -13.02
N VAL A 90 -3.59 -2.59 -13.65
CA VAL A 90 -3.09 -2.85 -15.01
C VAL A 90 -2.23 -4.12 -15.03
N LEU A 91 -1.31 -4.26 -14.07
CA LEU A 91 -0.43 -5.42 -13.98
C LEU A 91 -1.20 -6.69 -13.59
N ALA A 92 -2.21 -6.60 -12.74
CA ALA A 92 -3.02 -7.74 -12.36
C ALA A 92 -3.71 -8.38 -13.58
N ARG A 93 -4.10 -7.59 -14.59
CA ARG A 93 -4.63 -8.09 -15.88
C ARG A 93 -3.54 -8.66 -16.78
N ARG A 94 -2.40 -7.98 -16.90
CA ARG A 94 -1.29 -8.39 -17.79
C ARG A 94 -0.55 -9.63 -17.31
N LEU A 95 -0.43 -9.77 -16.00
CA LEU A 95 0.29 -10.86 -15.33
C LEU A 95 -0.66 -11.98 -14.88
N ALA A 96 -1.98 -11.82 -15.06
CA ALA A 96 -2.96 -12.84 -14.74
C ALA A 96 -2.58 -14.16 -15.42
N SER A 97 -2.45 -15.23 -14.64
CA SER A 97 -2.17 -16.60 -15.09
C SER A 97 -0.81 -16.86 -15.75
N SER A 98 0.10 -15.88 -15.85
CA SER A 98 1.44 -16.11 -16.39
C SER A 98 2.31 -16.85 -15.36
N GLN A 99 2.58 -18.14 -15.59
CA GLN A 99 3.51 -18.90 -14.76
C GLN A 99 4.97 -18.43 -14.90
N ARG A 100 5.29 -17.68 -15.96
CA ARG A 100 6.64 -17.14 -16.21
C ARG A 100 7.06 -16.08 -15.20
N VAL A 101 6.13 -15.53 -14.43
CA VAL A 101 6.41 -14.52 -13.39
C VAL A 101 6.31 -15.08 -11.97
N SER A 102 6.40 -16.41 -11.81
CA SER A 102 6.30 -17.06 -10.49
C SER A 102 7.35 -16.56 -9.50
N VAL A 103 8.56 -16.23 -9.95
CA VAL A 103 9.68 -15.77 -9.10
C VAL A 103 9.62 -14.26 -8.80
N LEU A 104 8.91 -13.48 -9.63
CA LEU A 104 8.88 -12.02 -9.53
C LEU A 104 8.42 -11.49 -8.15
N PRO A 105 7.37 -12.03 -7.51
CA PRO A 105 7.00 -11.64 -6.14
C PRO A 105 8.16 -11.70 -5.15
N VAL A 106 8.96 -12.77 -5.19
CA VAL A 106 10.09 -12.98 -4.27
C VAL A 106 11.14 -11.90 -4.48
N LEU A 107 11.46 -11.60 -5.73
CA LEU A 107 12.42 -10.55 -6.07
C LEU A 107 11.95 -9.16 -5.63
N LEU A 108 10.65 -8.88 -5.73
CA LEU A 108 10.07 -7.60 -5.31
C LEU A 108 10.10 -7.40 -3.78
N GLN A 109 10.14 -8.47 -2.98
CA GLN A 109 10.29 -8.35 -1.53
C GLN A 109 11.73 -8.15 -1.08
N ALA A 110 12.71 -8.57 -1.89
CA ALA A 110 14.12 -8.53 -1.51
C ALA A 110 14.61 -7.10 -1.25
N ALA A 111 14.28 -6.14 -2.13
CA ALA A 111 14.77 -4.77 -2.00
C ALA A 111 14.21 -4.04 -0.75
N PRO A 112 12.89 -4.04 -0.47
CA PRO A 112 12.37 -3.44 0.76
C PRO A 112 12.87 -4.11 2.04
N LEU A 113 13.05 -5.44 2.04
CA LEU A 113 13.62 -6.15 3.19
C LEU A 113 15.11 -5.79 3.40
N ALA A 114 15.90 -5.73 2.32
CA ALA A 114 17.29 -5.28 2.40
C ALA A 114 17.39 -3.83 2.90
N ALA A 115 16.50 -2.95 2.45
CA ALA A 115 16.41 -1.57 2.92
C ALA A 115 16.03 -1.49 4.41
N ALA A 116 15.12 -2.35 4.89
CA ALA A 116 14.81 -2.45 6.32
C ALA A 116 16.00 -2.95 7.15
N LEU A 117 16.75 -3.95 6.67
CA LEU A 117 17.96 -4.43 7.36
C LEU A 117 19.05 -3.34 7.39
N ALA A 118 19.28 -2.65 6.28
CA ALA A 118 20.22 -1.55 6.21
C ALA A 118 19.82 -0.37 7.11
N GLY A 119 18.54 -0.01 7.13
CA GLY A 119 18.01 1.02 8.03
C GLY A 119 18.17 0.66 9.51
N SER A 120 18.00 -0.62 9.86
CA SER A 120 18.23 -1.10 11.22
C SER A 120 19.71 -1.03 11.61
N TRP A 121 20.62 -1.36 10.68
CA TRP A 121 22.05 -1.26 10.92
C TRP A 121 22.51 0.20 11.07
N ALA A 122 21.87 1.13 10.35
CA ALA A 122 22.11 2.56 10.44
C ALA A 122 21.32 3.27 11.56
N ASP A 123 20.58 2.53 12.39
CA ASP A 123 19.74 3.01 13.50
C ASP A 123 18.74 4.13 13.13
N ILE A 124 18.22 4.13 11.89
CA ILE A 124 17.27 5.17 11.45
C ILE A 124 15.88 5.00 12.06
N PHE A 125 15.58 3.83 12.63
CA PHE A 125 14.27 3.51 13.20
C PHE A 125 14.16 3.85 14.69
N GLY A 126 15.19 4.44 15.29
CA GLY A 126 15.18 4.86 16.70
C GLY A 126 15.15 3.69 17.68
N GLY A 127 15.82 2.58 17.34
CA GLY A 127 15.93 1.38 18.18
C GLY A 127 15.31 0.10 17.62
N TRP A 128 15.59 -0.99 18.34
CA TRP A 128 15.23 -2.36 17.95
C TRP A 128 13.71 -2.61 17.90
N GLU A 129 12.95 -1.99 18.81
CA GLU A 129 11.50 -2.17 18.89
C GLU A 129 10.83 -1.82 17.56
N SER A 130 11.10 -0.62 17.03
CA SER A 130 10.63 -0.17 15.72
C SER A 130 11.21 -1.02 14.59
N ALA A 131 12.53 -1.26 14.58
CA ALA A 131 13.20 -2.00 13.51
C ALA A 131 12.62 -3.42 13.32
N SER A 132 12.30 -4.10 14.42
CA SER A 132 11.73 -5.46 14.41
C SER A 132 10.39 -5.54 13.67
N ILE A 133 9.59 -4.47 13.67
CA ILE A 133 8.31 -4.39 12.96
C ILE A 133 8.55 -4.42 11.44
N PHE A 134 9.48 -3.58 10.95
CA PHE A 134 9.81 -3.52 9.51
C PHE A 134 10.42 -4.84 9.04
N ILE A 135 11.39 -5.38 9.78
CA ILE A 135 12.05 -6.65 9.43
C ILE A 135 11.04 -7.80 9.48
N GLY A 136 10.23 -7.90 10.54
CA GLY A 136 9.23 -8.94 10.70
C GLY A 136 8.19 -8.93 9.58
N ALA A 137 7.66 -7.75 9.24
CA ALA A 137 6.72 -7.60 8.14
C ALA A 137 7.34 -7.91 6.77
N GLY A 138 8.61 -7.52 6.56
CA GLY A 138 9.37 -7.85 5.35
C GLY A 138 9.62 -9.36 5.20
N VAL A 139 10.04 -10.03 6.27
CA VAL A 139 10.22 -11.49 6.30
C VAL A 139 8.90 -12.21 6.07
N LEU A 140 7.82 -11.79 6.73
CA LEU A 140 6.48 -12.35 6.53
C LEU A 140 6.06 -12.26 5.06
N SER A 141 6.23 -11.08 4.45
CA SER A 141 5.88 -10.86 3.05
C SER A 141 6.74 -11.68 2.08
N LEU A 142 8.02 -11.87 2.39
CA LEU A 142 8.92 -12.73 1.63
C LEU A 142 8.47 -14.20 1.71
N VAL A 143 8.14 -14.69 2.91
CA VAL A 143 7.64 -16.04 3.14
C VAL A 143 6.33 -16.28 2.36
N ILE A 144 5.39 -15.34 2.42
CA ILE A 144 4.13 -15.42 1.68
C ILE A 144 4.40 -15.42 0.16
N SER A 145 5.33 -14.58 -0.31
CA SER A 145 5.71 -14.52 -1.72
C SER A 145 6.28 -15.86 -2.21
N VAL A 146 7.21 -16.46 -1.45
CA VAL A 146 7.75 -17.80 -1.72
C VAL A 146 6.62 -18.83 -1.74
N ALA A 147 5.70 -18.78 -0.77
CA ALA A 147 4.58 -19.72 -0.72
C ALA A 147 3.69 -19.62 -1.98
N TYR A 148 3.39 -18.41 -2.46
CA TYR A 148 2.66 -18.24 -3.72
C TYR A 148 3.47 -18.70 -4.94
N SER A 149 4.77 -18.44 -4.98
CA SER A 149 5.65 -18.87 -6.07
C SER A 149 5.68 -20.39 -6.28
N PHE A 150 5.68 -21.17 -5.19
CA PHE A 150 5.81 -22.62 -5.25
C PHE A 150 4.49 -23.39 -5.11
N TYR A 151 3.62 -23.02 -4.17
CA TYR A 151 2.41 -23.80 -3.88
C TYR A 151 1.17 -23.32 -4.63
N ARG A 152 1.11 -22.03 -5.01
CA ARG A 152 -0.05 -21.43 -5.67
C ARG A 152 0.36 -20.48 -6.81
N PRO A 153 1.15 -20.94 -7.80
CA PRO A 153 1.77 -20.07 -8.82
C PRO A 153 0.75 -19.30 -9.67
N ARG A 154 -0.50 -19.78 -9.72
CA ARG A 154 -1.62 -19.08 -10.36
C ARG A 154 -1.84 -17.65 -9.81
N TYR A 155 -1.53 -17.41 -8.54
CA TYR A 155 -1.70 -16.09 -7.90
C TYR A 155 -0.41 -15.26 -7.89
N SER A 156 0.74 -15.80 -8.31
CA SER A 156 2.01 -15.08 -8.30
C SER A 156 1.96 -13.78 -9.12
N GLY A 157 1.27 -13.77 -10.27
CA GLY A 157 1.09 -12.55 -11.06
C GLY A 157 0.29 -11.46 -10.32
N LEU A 158 -0.71 -11.86 -9.52
CA LEU A 158 -1.52 -10.93 -8.72
C LEU A 158 -0.72 -10.39 -7.52
N VAL A 159 0.07 -11.25 -6.88
CA VAL A 159 0.98 -10.86 -5.80
C VAL A 159 2.04 -9.89 -6.34
N ALA A 160 2.66 -10.20 -7.48
CA ALA A 160 3.63 -9.32 -8.13
C ALA A 160 3.02 -7.96 -8.47
N ALA A 161 1.81 -7.94 -9.05
CA ALA A 161 1.10 -6.71 -9.35
C ALA A 161 0.81 -5.88 -8.10
N SER A 162 0.46 -6.54 -6.99
CA SER A 162 0.22 -5.89 -5.70
C SER A 162 1.50 -5.25 -5.16
N SER A 163 2.60 -6.00 -5.13
CA SER A 163 3.91 -5.49 -4.72
C SER A 163 4.36 -4.32 -5.60
N THR A 164 4.26 -4.43 -6.94
CA THR A 164 4.69 -3.35 -7.83
C THR A 164 3.86 -2.08 -7.66
N GLY A 165 2.53 -2.18 -7.63
CA GLY A 165 1.67 -1.02 -7.40
C GLY A 165 1.96 -0.34 -6.06
N LEU A 166 2.15 -1.14 -5.01
CA LEU A 166 2.42 -0.63 -3.67
C LEU A 166 3.84 -0.04 -3.54
N ILE A 167 4.86 -0.61 -4.19
CA ILE A 167 6.21 -0.01 -4.25
C ILE A 167 6.12 1.40 -4.85
N VAL A 168 5.42 1.55 -5.97
CA VAL A 168 5.29 2.87 -6.62
C VAL A 168 4.52 3.84 -5.73
N GLY A 169 3.36 3.43 -5.19
CA GLY A 169 2.56 4.27 -4.29
C GLY A 169 3.35 4.68 -3.04
N SER A 170 4.02 3.73 -2.39
CA SER A 170 4.82 3.98 -1.18
C SER A 170 6.02 4.88 -1.48
N ALA A 171 6.64 4.77 -2.65
CA ALA A 171 7.76 5.63 -3.03
C ALA A 171 7.30 7.07 -3.24
N MET A 172 6.13 7.26 -3.85
CA MET A 172 5.48 8.56 -3.98
C MET A 172 5.12 9.13 -2.60
N ILE A 173 4.63 8.32 -1.67
CA ILE A 173 4.36 8.77 -0.28
C ILE A 173 5.66 9.20 0.40
N GLY A 174 6.67 8.35 0.42
CA GLY A 174 7.94 8.65 1.11
C GLY A 174 8.58 9.94 0.62
N LEU A 175 8.75 10.08 -0.71
CA LEU A 175 9.33 11.29 -1.30
C LEU A 175 8.39 12.50 -1.20
N GLY A 176 7.09 12.29 -1.36
CA GLY A 176 6.09 13.35 -1.34
C GLY A 176 5.94 13.99 0.04
N VAL A 177 5.81 13.19 1.11
CA VAL A 177 5.73 13.71 2.48
C VAL A 177 7.03 14.39 2.88
N TRP A 178 8.19 13.82 2.50
CA TRP A 178 9.47 14.46 2.73
C TRP A 178 9.56 15.82 2.04
N LEU A 179 9.23 15.89 0.75
CA LEU A 179 9.26 17.14 -0.02
C LEU A 179 8.28 18.16 0.55
N TYR A 180 7.07 17.73 0.89
CA TYR A 180 6.06 18.59 1.52
C TYR A 180 6.59 19.21 2.82
N SER A 181 7.24 18.40 3.66
CA SER A 181 7.82 18.88 4.93
C SER A 181 8.91 19.93 4.77
N GLN A 182 9.51 20.08 3.57
CA GLN A 182 10.52 21.12 3.31
C GLN A 182 9.90 22.52 3.12
N PHE A 183 8.62 22.59 2.74
CA PHE A 183 7.92 23.84 2.43
C PHE A 183 6.76 24.13 3.38
N PHE A 184 6.19 23.09 4.00
CA PHE A 184 5.01 23.17 4.85
C PHE A 184 5.21 22.34 6.13
N SER A 185 4.54 22.74 7.21
CA SER A 185 4.52 21.95 8.44
C SER A 185 3.57 20.77 8.29
N LEU A 186 4.01 19.59 8.73
CA LEU A 186 3.17 18.40 8.75
C LEU A 186 2.08 18.52 9.83
N PRO A 187 0.92 17.88 9.65
CA PRO A 187 -0.18 17.96 10.60
C PRO A 187 0.20 17.45 12.00
N ALA A 188 -0.01 18.26 13.03
CA ALA A 188 0.27 17.89 14.42
C ALA A 188 -0.56 16.67 14.87
N ALA A 189 -1.80 16.54 14.37
CA ALA A 189 -2.67 15.38 14.62
C ALA A 189 -2.08 14.05 14.10
N ALA A 190 -1.08 14.12 13.22
CA ALA A 190 -0.38 12.97 12.68
C ALA A 190 1.11 12.98 13.10
N GLY A 191 1.50 13.65 14.19
CA GLY A 191 2.90 13.64 14.67
C GLY A 191 3.74 14.86 14.27
N GLY A 192 3.29 15.65 13.29
CA GLY A 192 3.90 16.94 12.94
C GLY A 192 5.30 16.85 12.35
N GLY A 193 6.01 17.98 12.35
CA GLY A 193 7.38 18.12 11.84
C GLY A 193 7.50 19.09 10.66
N HIS A 194 8.71 19.63 10.49
CA HIS A 194 9.07 20.53 9.40
C HIS A 194 10.58 20.37 9.12
N GLY A 195 10.99 20.48 7.85
CA GLY A 195 12.38 20.34 7.43
C GLY A 195 12.97 18.98 7.76
N LEU A 196 12.19 17.90 7.60
CA LEU A 196 12.61 16.57 8.02
C LEU A 196 13.75 16.05 7.12
N PRO A 197 14.68 15.25 7.69
CA PRO A 197 15.84 14.75 6.96
C PRO A 197 15.42 13.73 5.89
N LEU A 198 16.26 13.55 4.86
CA LEU A 198 15.96 12.68 3.72
C LEU A 198 15.69 11.22 4.11
N TYR A 199 16.30 10.71 5.19
CA TYR A 199 16.03 9.34 5.65
C TYR A 199 14.58 9.14 6.11
N ALA A 200 13.84 10.21 6.48
CA ALA A 200 12.41 10.13 6.77
C ALA A 200 11.60 9.64 5.57
N ALA A 201 12.02 10.00 4.34
CA ALA A 201 11.42 9.48 3.11
C ALA A 201 11.53 7.95 3.02
N ALA A 202 12.68 7.40 3.42
CA ALA A 202 12.90 5.95 3.45
C ALA A 202 12.02 5.29 4.53
N ILE A 203 11.88 5.90 5.71
CA ILE A 203 11.02 5.37 6.77
C ILE A 203 9.55 5.34 6.32
N TRP A 204 9.03 6.42 5.75
CA TRP A 204 7.65 6.45 5.23
C TRP A 204 7.43 5.46 4.08
N PHE A 205 8.38 5.34 3.16
CA PHE A 205 8.36 4.33 2.10
C PHE A 205 8.25 2.92 2.70
N LEU A 206 9.17 2.57 3.60
CA LEU A 206 9.23 1.26 4.22
C LEU A 206 8.00 0.98 5.07
N TRP A 207 7.52 1.97 5.81
CA TRP A 207 6.34 1.85 6.66
C TRP A 207 5.10 1.55 5.84
N THR A 208 4.83 2.37 4.83
CA THR A 208 3.68 2.16 3.93
C THR A 208 3.76 0.78 3.29
N TYR A 209 4.89 0.47 2.66
CA TYR A 209 5.01 -0.77 1.91
C TYR A 209 4.92 -2.01 2.80
N LEU A 210 5.76 -2.09 3.84
CA LEU A 210 5.94 -3.31 4.63
C LEU A 210 4.72 -3.60 5.50
N THR A 211 4.01 -2.57 5.96
CA THR A 211 2.83 -2.78 6.80
C THR A 211 1.57 -3.07 5.98
N GLU A 212 1.51 -2.70 4.71
CA GLU A 212 0.33 -2.91 3.85
C GLU A 212 0.43 -4.16 2.97
N ILE A 213 1.63 -4.51 2.46
CA ILE A 213 1.78 -5.61 1.51
C ILE A 213 1.31 -6.98 2.04
N PRO A 214 1.51 -7.36 3.34
CA PRO A 214 1.02 -8.66 3.83
C PRO A 214 -0.50 -8.78 3.67
N PHE A 215 -1.25 -7.71 3.90
CA PHE A 215 -2.71 -7.71 3.79
C PHE A 215 -3.16 -7.92 2.35
N LEU A 216 -2.51 -7.24 1.39
CA LEU A 216 -2.79 -7.48 -0.03
C LEU A 216 -2.48 -8.93 -0.40
N MET A 217 -1.34 -9.48 0.01
CA MET A 217 -0.97 -10.85 -0.34
C MET A 217 -1.90 -11.91 0.28
N ILE A 218 -2.38 -11.69 1.50
CA ILE A 218 -3.22 -12.65 2.22
C ILE A 218 -4.69 -12.53 1.80
N LEU A 219 -5.21 -11.31 1.72
CA LEU A 219 -6.65 -11.06 1.57
C LEU A 219 -7.09 -10.89 0.11
N LEU A 220 -6.26 -10.28 -0.74
CA LEU A 220 -6.68 -9.97 -2.12
C LEU A 220 -6.97 -11.23 -2.95
N PRO A 221 -6.09 -12.26 -2.99
CA PRO A 221 -6.36 -13.46 -3.78
C PRO A 221 -7.66 -14.20 -3.40
N PRO A 222 -7.95 -14.52 -2.12
CA PRO A 222 -9.19 -15.19 -1.75
C PRO A 222 -10.43 -14.31 -1.98
N LEU A 223 -10.36 -13.00 -1.74
CA LEU A 223 -11.49 -12.09 -2.00
C LEU A 223 -11.83 -12.03 -3.49
N VAL A 224 -10.82 -11.88 -4.35
CA VAL A 224 -11.01 -11.89 -5.81
C VAL A 224 -11.61 -13.22 -6.27
N ALA A 225 -11.14 -14.35 -5.73
CA ALA A 225 -11.68 -15.66 -6.05
C ALA A 225 -13.13 -15.82 -5.59
N ALA A 226 -13.45 -15.38 -4.38
CA ALA A 226 -14.80 -15.45 -3.81
C ALA A 226 -15.80 -14.61 -4.63
N VAL A 227 -15.45 -13.37 -4.96
CA VAL A 227 -16.34 -12.49 -5.74
C VAL A 227 -16.53 -13.00 -7.16
N ARG A 228 -15.48 -13.47 -7.84
CA ARG A 228 -15.61 -14.08 -9.17
C ARG A 228 -16.52 -15.31 -9.17
N LYS A 229 -16.51 -16.09 -8.08
CA LYS A 229 -17.40 -17.24 -7.90
C LYS A 229 -18.84 -16.82 -7.62
N ALA A 230 -19.06 -15.79 -6.80
CA ALA A 230 -20.38 -15.29 -6.44
C ALA A 230 -21.05 -14.47 -7.53
N VAL A 231 -20.27 -13.74 -8.34
CA VAL A 231 -20.74 -12.81 -9.37
C VAL A 231 -20.05 -13.14 -10.70
N PRO A 232 -20.58 -14.12 -11.46
CA PRO A 232 -19.93 -14.61 -12.68
C PRO A 232 -19.76 -13.56 -13.79
N SER A 233 -20.56 -12.49 -13.79
CA SER A 233 -20.42 -11.39 -14.75
C SER A 233 -19.08 -10.66 -14.62
N VAL A 234 -18.50 -10.64 -13.42
CA VAL A 234 -17.19 -10.01 -13.11
C VAL A 234 -16.02 -10.95 -13.43
N ALA A 235 -16.29 -12.24 -13.69
CA ALA A 235 -15.26 -13.23 -14.02
C ALA A 235 -14.91 -13.28 -15.52
N ARG A 236 -15.66 -12.60 -16.38
CA ARG A 236 -15.52 -12.64 -17.85
C ARG A 236 -14.58 -11.57 -18.43
N GLU A 237 -14.04 -10.68 -17.59
CA GLU A 237 -13.07 -9.62 -17.93
C GLU A 237 -11.71 -9.85 -17.26
#